data_AF-A0A9D6J834-F1
#
_entry.id   AF-A0A9D6J834-F1
#
_cell.length_a   1.000
_cell.length_b   1.000
_cell.length_c   1.000
_cell.angle_alpha   90.00
_cell.angle_beta   90.00
_cell.angle_gamma   90.00
#
_symmetry.space_group_name_H-M   'P 1'
#
loop_
_entity.id
_entity.type
_entity.pdbx_description
1 polymer ?
#
loop_
_entity_poly.entity_id
_entity_poly.type
_entity_poly.pdbx_seq_one_letter_code
_entity_poly.pdbx_strand_id
1 'polypeptide(L)'
;MKLFYLLVFTFCWVILFSSETDAQTPPGTKNSDQIPPREKINVYALFSPEIEEFAKKVSTELKQKEDLETFAQQGLVIHGTLFMTEYPHGKRDEIFRIVSTLASGTKTFPITSTGLHRTNGNWFFLNLERNKYFQKLSDSLCELLSPLRLIDQKPPDWLLNYPQKLKSFEMYGSPNVFGDFEPHITLLANSEEKKLVRFIEFYSSNQRLIGIADHNGQMETSEREYFFTP
;
A
#
# COMPACT_ATOMS: atom_id res chain seq x y z
N MET A 1 27.49 -16.31 21.63
CA MET A 1 27.35 -15.03 22.36
C MET A 1 26.29 -14.22 21.65
N LYS A 2 25.08 -14.10 22.21
CA LYS A 2 23.96 -13.36 21.60
C LYS A 2 24.12 -11.88 21.98
N LEU A 3 24.29 -11.02 20.99
CA LEU A 3 24.48 -9.59 21.17
C LEU A 3 23.10 -8.92 21.03
N PHE A 4 22.54 -8.49 22.16
CA PHE A 4 21.34 -7.66 22.23
C PHE A 4 21.75 -6.24 21.87
N TYR A 5 21.26 -5.71 20.76
CA TYR A 5 21.31 -4.26 20.50
C TYR A 5 19.93 -3.67 20.72
N LEU A 6 19.85 -2.85 21.77
CA LEU A 6 18.78 -1.91 22.04
C LEU A 6 18.99 -0.72 21.11
N LEU A 7 18.11 -0.50 20.13
CA LEU A 7 18.19 0.67 19.25
C LEU A 7 17.17 1.73 19.68
N VAL A 8 17.68 2.94 19.88
CA VAL A 8 16.97 4.13 20.33
C VAL A 8 16.27 4.81 19.15
N PHE A 9 15.03 5.24 19.39
CA PHE A 9 14.12 5.85 18.43
C PHE A 9 14.60 7.21 17.89
N THR A 10 14.47 7.40 16.58
CA THR A 10 14.21 8.71 15.97
C THR A 10 13.07 8.55 14.97
N PHE A 11 11.90 9.07 15.32
CA PHE A 11 10.72 9.10 14.47
C PHE A 11 10.79 10.35 13.56
N CYS A 12 11.15 10.18 12.29
CA CYS A 12 10.89 11.16 11.24
C CYS A 12 9.71 10.66 10.42
N TRP A 13 8.60 11.41 10.38
CA TRP A 13 7.42 11.07 9.59
C TRP A 13 7.29 12.06 8.44
N VAL A 14 7.39 11.55 7.22
CA VAL A 14 7.15 12.30 5.99
C VAL A 14 5.72 12.02 5.52
N ILE A 15 4.90 13.05 5.42
CA ILE A 15 3.58 12.98 4.79
C ILE A 15 3.76 13.42 3.35
N LEU A 16 3.33 12.60 2.39
CA LEU A 16 3.31 12.99 0.98
C LEU A 16 1.91 13.26 0.51
N PHE A 17 1.80 14.37 -0.20
CA PHE A 17 0.59 14.94 -0.74
C PHE A 17 0.57 14.65 -2.24
N SER A 18 -0.55 14.15 -2.74
CA SER A 18 -0.93 14.41 -4.12
C SER A 18 -2.16 15.31 -4.05
N SER A 19 -1.98 16.60 -4.36
CA SER A 19 -3.09 17.49 -4.66
C SER A 19 -3.26 17.51 -6.18
N GLU A 20 -4.39 17.05 -6.68
CA GLU A 20 -4.83 17.51 -8.00
C GLU A 20 -5.14 19.00 -7.84
N THR A 21 -4.36 19.86 -8.51
CA THR A 21 -4.58 21.31 -8.51
C THR A 21 -5.75 21.63 -9.43
N ASP A 22 -6.89 22.00 -8.84
CA ASP A 22 -8.01 22.57 -9.60
C ASP A 22 -7.65 23.96 -10.13
N ALA A 23 -7.78 24.13 -11.45
CA ALA A 23 -7.66 25.43 -12.11
C ALA A 23 -8.80 26.37 -11.67
N GLN A 24 -8.44 27.61 -11.30
CA GLN A 24 -9.35 28.65 -10.84
C GLN A 24 -10.50 28.93 -11.83
N THR A 25 -11.74 28.77 -11.36
CA THR A 25 -12.96 29.18 -12.11
C THR A 25 -13.33 30.63 -11.76
N PRO A 26 -13.79 31.48 -12.71
CA PRO A 26 -14.12 32.88 -12.44
C PRO A 26 -15.42 33.05 -11.64
N PRO A 27 -15.59 34.16 -10.91
CA PRO A 27 -16.72 34.34 -10.00
C PRO A 27 -17.96 34.82 -10.76
N GLY A 28 -18.99 33.97 -10.87
CA GLY A 28 -20.26 34.40 -11.45
C GLY A 28 -21.16 33.32 -12.04
N THR A 29 -21.27 32.14 -11.44
CA THR A 29 -22.30 31.15 -11.81
C THR A 29 -22.73 30.38 -10.58
N LYS A 30 -24.01 30.45 -10.22
CA LYS A 30 -24.63 29.55 -9.23
C LYS A 30 -24.72 28.16 -9.86
N ASN A 31 -23.68 27.34 -9.69
CA ASN A 31 -23.69 25.94 -10.09
C ASN A 31 -24.28 25.10 -8.95
N SER A 32 -25.42 24.45 -9.23
CA SER A 32 -26.05 23.46 -8.35
C SER A 32 -25.37 22.07 -8.39
N ASP A 33 -24.23 21.93 -9.05
CA ASP A 33 -23.54 20.63 -9.27
C ASP A 33 -22.09 20.63 -8.77
N GLN A 34 -21.79 21.32 -7.67
CA GLN A 34 -20.47 21.17 -7.04
C GLN A 34 -20.45 19.88 -6.21
N ILE A 35 -19.75 18.86 -6.71
CA ILE A 35 -19.41 17.67 -5.93
C ILE A 35 -18.77 18.17 -4.63
N PRO A 36 -19.29 17.75 -3.45
CA PRO A 36 -18.74 18.22 -2.19
C PRO A 36 -17.25 17.89 -2.11
N PRO A 37 -16.41 18.81 -1.60
CA PRO A 37 -14.98 18.56 -1.48
C PRO A 37 -14.72 17.26 -0.73
N ARG A 38 -13.83 16.44 -1.28
CA ARG A 38 -13.48 15.11 -0.77
C ARG A 38 -11.97 14.92 -0.80
N GLU A 39 -11.50 13.99 0.01
CA GLU A 39 -10.08 13.71 0.15
C GLU A 39 -9.84 12.21 0.20
N LYS A 40 -8.89 11.72 -0.61
CA LYS A 40 -8.42 10.34 -0.53
C LYS A 40 -7.29 10.28 0.49
N ILE A 41 -7.48 9.49 1.55
CA ILE A 41 -6.51 9.38 2.64
C ILE A 41 -6.04 7.93 2.72
N ASN A 42 -4.73 7.75 2.72
CA ASN A 42 -4.07 6.47 2.95
C ASN A 42 -3.47 6.45 4.36
N VAL A 43 -3.99 5.57 5.22
CA VAL A 43 -3.39 5.23 6.50
C VAL A 43 -2.49 4.02 6.29
N TYR A 44 -1.21 4.15 6.64
CA TYR A 44 -0.19 3.17 6.31
C TYR A 44 0.75 2.88 7.48
N ALA A 45 1.44 1.73 7.40
CA ALA A 45 2.53 1.36 8.29
C ALA A 45 3.88 1.77 7.68
N LEU A 46 4.79 2.23 8.54
CA LEU A 46 6.22 2.28 8.28
C LEU A 46 6.89 1.01 8.79
N PHE A 47 8.03 0.67 8.22
CA PHE A 47 8.75 -0.57 8.53
C PHE A 47 10.11 -0.29 9.14
N SER A 48 10.76 -1.37 9.59
CA SER A 48 12.12 -1.29 10.08
C SER A 48 13.09 -0.88 8.96
N PRO A 49 14.28 -0.35 9.30
CA PRO A 49 15.28 0.04 8.33
C PRO A 49 15.65 -1.08 7.36
N GLU A 50 15.65 -2.34 7.79
CA GLU A 50 16.01 -3.49 6.95
C GLU A 50 15.04 -3.69 5.78
N ILE A 51 13.73 -3.61 6.04
CA ILE A 51 12.70 -3.72 4.98
C ILE A 51 12.76 -2.50 4.06
N GLU A 52 12.94 -1.31 4.65
CA GLU A 52 13.03 -0.07 3.90
C GLU A 52 14.25 -0.04 2.97
N GLU A 53 15.43 -0.43 3.47
CA GLU A 53 16.68 -0.53 2.71
C GLU A 53 16.56 -1.57 1.60
N PHE A 54 15.91 -2.71 1.86
CA PHE A 54 15.65 -3.70 0.81
C PHE A 54 14.77 -3.12 -0.30
N ALA A 55 13.66 -2.46 0.04
CA ALA A 55 12.79 -1.80 -0.94
C ALA A 55 13.51 -0.69 -1.73
N LYS A 56 14.39 0.10 -1.07
CA LYS A 56 15.25 1.11 -1.72
C LYS A 56 16.28 0.48 -2.66
N LYS A 57 16.87 -0.64 -2.25
CA LYS A 57 17.82 -1.39 -3.09
C LYS A 57 17.14 -1.88 -4.36
N VAL A 58 16.00 -2.57 -4.25
CA VAL A 58 15.22 -3.05 -5.41
C VAL A 58 14.81 -1.88 -6.31
N SER A 59 14.36 -0.76 -5.70
CA SER A 59 14.03 0.46 -6.45
C SER A 59 15.20 1.02 -7.24
N THR A 60 16.39 1.05 -6.64
CA THR A 60 17.62 1.52 -7.29
C THR A 60 18.00 0.61 -8.46
N GLU A 61 17.90 -0.71 -8.28
CA GLU A 61 18.21 -1.68 -9.33
C GLU A 61 17.22 -1.60 -10.50
N LEU A 62 15.93 -1.41 -10.24
CA LEU A 62 14.89 -1.19 -11.27
C LEU A 62 15.24 0.01 -12.16
N LYS A 63 15.64 1.14 -11.56
CA LYS A 63 16.04 2.33 -12.30
C LYS A 63 17.33 2.13 -13.08
N GLN A 64 18.34 1.54 -12.46
CA GLN A 64 19.65 1.37 -13.09
C GLN A 64 19.63 0.38 -14.26
N LYS A 65 18.82 -0.69 -14.19
CA LYS A 65 18.83 -1.77 -15.19
C LYS A 65 17.81 -1.56 -16.29
N GLU A 66 16.64 -1.05 -15.97
CA GLU A 66 15.52 -0.97 -16.90
C GLU A 66 14.96 0.44 -17.07
N ASP A 67 15.54 1.43 -16.38
CA ASP A 67 15.03 2.81 -16.37
C ASP A 67 13.54 2.84 -15.98
N LEU A 68 13.18 2.05 -14.95
CA LEU A 68 11.87 2.05 -14.31
C LEU A 68 11.95 2.88 -13.04
N GLU A 69 11.20 3.98 -13.00
CA GLU A 69 11.17 4.89 -11.86
C GLU A 69 10.12 4.46 -10.84
N THR A 70 10.57 4.06 -9.64
CA THR A 70 9.67 3.61 -8.57
C THR A 70 9.03 4.76 -7.81
N PHE A 71 8.00 4.46 -7.04
CA PHE A 71 7.38 5.44 -6.13
C PHE A 71 8.40 6.07 -5.18
N ALA A 72 9.35 5.29 -4.64
CA ALA A 72 10.41 5.83 -3.78
C ALA A 72 11.29 6.88 -4.49
N GLN A 73 11.55 6.70 -5.78
CA GLN A 73 12.35 7.65 -6.58
C GLN A 73 11.56 8.91 -6.95
N GLN A 74 10.23 8.80 -7.04
CA GLN A 74 9.31 9.94 -7.16
C GLN A 74 9.17 10.73 -5.85
N GLY A 75 9.95 10.38 -4.82
CA GLY A 75 9.90 10.99 -3.50
C GLY A 75 8.80 10.43 -2.61
N LEU A 76 8.09 9.37 -3.03
CA LEU A 76 7.05 8.77 -2.20
C LEU A 76 7.64 7.92 -1.07
N VAL A 77 7.00 7.93 0.10
CA VAL A 77 7.44 7.19 1.28
C VAL A 77 7.18 5.71 1.04
N ILE A 78 8.16 4.89 1.43
CA ILE A 78 8.02 3.44 1.41
C ILE A 78 7.11 3.04 2.57
N HIS A 79 5.95 2.47 2.24
CA HIS A 79 4.91 2.15 3.21
C HIS A 79 4.08 0.95 2.79
N GLY A 80 3.36 0.37 3.75
CA GLY A 80 2.33 -0.63 3.49
C GLY A 80 0.97 -0.08 3.88
N THR A 81 0.06 -0.04 2.92
CA THR A 81 -1.30 0.47 3.14
C THR A 81 -2.04 -0.41 4.14
N LEU A 82 -2.60 0.20 5.18
CA LEU A 82 -3.46 -0.45 6.16
C LEU A 82 -4.94 -0.22 5.84
N PHE A 83 -5.29 1.01 5.50
CA PHE A 83 -6.64 1.36 5.07
C PHE A 83 -6.60 2.64 4.23
N MET A 84 -7.26 2.62 3.08
CA MET A 84 -7.31 3.77 2.17
C MET A 84 -8.71 3.90 1.59
N THR A 85 -9.32 5.07 1.74
CA THR A 85 -10.64 5.39 1.17
C THR A 85 -10.77 6.90 0.99
N GLU A 86 -11.89 7.34 0.40
CA GLU A 86 -12.26 8.75 0.32
C GLU A 86 -13.11 9.18 1.52
N TYR A 87 -12.87 10.41 1.98
CA TYR A 87 -13.60 11.05 3.07
C TYR A 87 -14.16 12.39 2.61
N PRO A 88 -15.27 12.86 3.18
CA PRO A 88 -15.65 14.27 3.09
C PRO A 88 -14.51 15.17 3.60
N HIS A 89 -14.32 16.32 2.98
CA HIS A 89 -13.30 17.28 3.42
C HIS A 89 -13.50 17.69 4.89
N GLY A 90 -12.41 17.93 5.60
CA GLY A 90 -12.42 18.31 7.03
C GLY A 90 -12.45 17.13 8.01
N LYS A 91 -12.35 15.89 7.53
CA LYS A 91 -12.24 14.69 8.39
C LYS A 91 -10.82 14.40 8.90
N ARG A 92 -9.81 15.12 8.43
CA ARG A 92 -8.38 14.89 8.75
C ARG A 92 -8.10 14.80 10.25
N ASP A 93 -8.52 15.78 11.03
CA ASP A 93 -8.18 15.85 12.46
C ASP A 93 -8.83 14.70 13.24
N GLU A 94 -10.06 14.33 12.86
CA GLU A 94 -10.78 13.20 13.45
C GLU A 94 -10.07 11.87 13.14
N ILE A 95 -9.69 11.66 11.88
CA ILE A 95 -8.91 10.49 11.44
C ILE A 95 -7.57 10.43 12.18
N PHE A 96 -6.84 11.56 12.23
CA PHE A 96 -5.55 11.64 12.91
C PHE A 96 -5.66 11.26 14.39
N ARG A 97 -6.70 11.75 15.08
CA ARG A 97 -6.96 11.40 16.49
C ARG A 97 -7.23 9.90 16.67
N ILE A 98 -8.04 9.31 15.80
CA ILE A 98 -8.36 7.86 15.84
C ILE A 98 -7.10 7.03 15.62
N VAL A 99 -6.34 7.35 14.56
CA VAL A 99 -5.10 6.64 14.21
C VAL A 99 -4.07 6.76 15.33
N SER A 100 -3.87 7.96 15.87
CA SER A 100 -2.94 8.21 16.98
C SER A 100 -3.31 7.41 18.24
N THR A 101 -4.61 7.35 18.55
CA THR A 101 -5.11 6.58 19.70
C THR A 101 -4.83 5.08 19.51
N LEU A 102 -5.17 4.53 18.34
CA LEU A 102 -4.91 3.12 18.03
C LEU A 102 -3.40 2.80 18.05
N ALA A 103 -2.58 3.67 17.44
CA ALA A 103 -1.14 3.50 17.39
C ALA A 103 -0.51 3.50 18.79
N SER A 104 -0.93 4.39 19.68
CA SER A 104 -0.42 4.46 21.07
C SER A 104 -0.70 3.20 21.89
N GLY A 105 -1.78 2.48 21.58
CA GLY A 105 -2.15 1.21 22.22
C GLY A 105 -1.56 -0.03 21.54
N THR A 106 -0.90 0.13 20.39
CA THR A 106 -0.38 -0.98 19.59
C THR A 106 1.08 -1.26 19.91
N LYS A 107 1.37 -2.48 20.38
CA LYS A 107 2.76 -2.94 20.57
C LYS A 107 3.41 -3.21 19.22
N THR A 108 4.72 -3.01 19.14
CA THR A 108 5.53 -3.44 18.00
C THR A 108 5.46 -4.96 17.83
N PHE A 109 5.45 -5.42 16.57
CA PHE A 109 5.46 -6.83 16.21
C PHE A 109 6.35 -7.06 14.97
N PRO A 110 6.90 -8.26 14.79
CA PRO A 110 7.74 -8.56 13.64
C PRO A 110 6.91 -8.56 12.34
N ILE A 111 7.55 -8.12 11.26
CA ILE A 111 7.08 -8.23 9.89
C ILE A 111 8.17 -8.93 9.09
N THR A 112 7.77 -9.87 8.26
CA THR A 112 8.66 -10.58 7.32
C THR A 112 8.23 -10.24 5.90
N SER A 113 9.17 -10.18 4.96
CA SER A 113 8.82 -10.18 3.54
C SER A 113 8.74 -11.59 3.00
N THR A 114 7.78 -11.85 2.11
CA THR A 114 7.63 -13.13 1.39
C THR A 114 8.19 -13.09 -0.04
N GLY A 115 8.83 -11.98 -0.43
CA GLY A 115 9.50 -11.83 -1.71
C GLY A 115 8.88 -10.78 -2.62
N LEU A 116 9.43 -10.68 -3.84
CA LEU A 116 8.97 -9.75 -4.86
C LEU A 116 7.88 -10.38 -5.71
N HIS A 117 6.98 -9.54 -6.18
CA HIS A 117 5.78 -10.01 -6.86
C HIS A 117 5.33 -9.05 -7.95
N ARG A 118 4.96 -9.60 -9.11
CA ARG A 118 4.35 -8.87 -10.22
C ARG A 118 2.91 -9.34 -10.44
N THR A 119 1.99 -8.39 -10.56
CA THR A 119 0.61 -8.65 -11.01
C THR A 119 0.53 -8.66 -12.54
N ASN A 120 -0.51 -9.24 -13.14
CA ASN A 120 -0.66 -9.13 -14.61
C ASN A 120 -0.97 -7.70 -15.07
N GLY A 121 -1.44 -6.83 -14.18
CA GLY A 121 -1.53 -5.39 -14.43
C GLY A 121 -0.19 -4.66 -14.37
N ASN A 122 0.95 -5.39 -14.32
CA ASN A 122 2.30 -4.85 -14.23
C ASN A 122 2.52 -3.94 -13.01
N TRP A 123 1.83 -4.23 -11.91
CA TRP A 123 2.22 -3.70 -10.62
C TRP A 123 3.34 -4.56 -10.05
N PHE A 124 4.25 -3.93 -9.32
CA PHE A 124 5.37 -4.62 -8.71
C PHE A 124 5.44 -4.31 -7.22
N PHE A 125 5.46 -5.38 -6.42
CA PHE A 125 5.30 -5.33 -4.98
C PHE A 125 6.47 -6.02 -4.29
N LEU A 126 6.78 -5.54 -3.08
CA LEU A 126 7.40 -6.36 -2.04
C LEU A 126 6.29 -6.90 -1.15
N ASN A 127 6.05 -8.20 -1.21
CA ASN A 127 5.01 -8.82 -0.40
C ASN A 127 5.48 -8.96 1.04
N LEU A 128 4.54 -8.79 1.96
CA LEU A 128 4.74 -8.94 3.39
C LEU A 128 3.93 -10.13 3.89
N GLU A 129 4.44 -10.79 4.92
CA GLU A 129 3.75 -11.90 5.55
C GLU A 129 2.47 -11.40 6.23
N ARG A 130 1.35 -12.01 5.87
CA ARG A 130 0.09 -11.81 6.58
C ARG A 130 0.16 -12.50 7.93
N ASN A 131 0.36 -11.73 8.99
CA ASN A 131 0.28 -12.23 10.36
C ASN A 131 -0.92 -11.65 11.10
N LYS A 132 -1.30 -12.31 12.19
CA LYS A 132 -2.49 -11.94 13.00
C LYS A 132 -2.44 -10.52 13.56
N TYR A 133 -1.26 -9.96 13.83
CA TYR A 133 -1.13 -8.62 14.39
C TYR A 133 -1.30 -7.56 13.30
N PHE A 134 -0.71 -7.77 12.13
CA PHE A 134 -0.85 -6.86 11.00
C PHE A 134 -2.29 -6.85 10.47
N GLN A 135 -2.90 -8.04 10.36
CA GLN A 135 -4.32 -8.19 10.06
C GLN A 135 -5.18 -7.41 11.05
N LYS A 136 -4.98 -7.65 12.36
CA LYS A 136 -5.77 -7.00 13.40
C LYS A 136 -5.65 -5.48 13.35
N LEU A 137 -4.46 -4.95 13.07
CA LEU A 137 -4.24 -3.51 12.93
C LEU A 137 -5.02 -2.94 11.73
N SER A 138 -4.96 -3.61 10.58
CA SER A 138 -5.73 -3.24 9.38
C SER A 138 -7.24 -3.29 9.65
N ASP A 139 -7.73 -4.36 10.26
CA ASP A 139 -9.15 -4.55 10.56
C ASP A 139 -9.66 -3.49 11.54
N SER A 140 -8.89 -3.20 12.59
CA SER A 140 -9.23 -2.15 13.55
C SER A 140 -9.30 -0.77 12.89
N LEU A 141 -8.39 -0.46 11.95
CA LEU A 141 -8.46 0.80 11.20
C LEU A 141 -9.69 0.83 10.29
N CYS A 142 -9.99 -0.27 9.60
CA CYS A 142 -11.19 -0.38 8.76
C CYS A 142 -12.47 -0.15 9.58
N GLU A 143 -12.62 -0.81 10.73
CA GLU A 143 -13.77 -0.67 11.63
C GLU A 143 -13.91 0.76 12.16
N LEU A 144 -12.80 1.39 12.55
CA LEU A 144 -12.82 2.73 13.17
C LEU A 144 -12.99 3.86 12.14
N LEU A 145 -12.47 3.68 10.92
CA LEU A 145 -12.40 4.76 9.93
C LEU A 145 -13.44 4.64 8.82
N SER A 146 -13.91 3.44 8.47
CA SER A 146 -14.95 3.29 7.45
C SER A 146 -16.25 4.03 7.77
N PRO A 147 -16.68 4.24 9.04
CA PRO A 147 -17.88 5.05 9.31
C PRO A 147 -17.73 6.53 8.92
N LEU A 148 -16.51 7.02 8.74
CA LEU A 148 -16.23 8.42 8.35
C LEU A 148 -16.13 8.60 6.84
N ARG A 149 -16.11 7.51 6.07
CA ARG A 149 -15.89 7.53 4.62
C ARG A 149 -16.99 8.27 3.87
N LEU A 150 -16.69 8.67 2.64
CA LEU A 150 -17.68 9.10 1.69
C LEU A 150 -18.54 7.88 1.28
N ILE A 151 -19.86 7.95 1.42
CA ILE A 151 -20.74 6.78 1.22
C ILE A 151 -20.89 6.45 -0.28
N ASP A 152 -21.07 7.46 -1.13
CA ASP A 152 -21.40 7.31 -2.55
C ASP A 152 -20.17 7.26 -3.46
N GLN A 153 -19.13 6.55 -3.02
CA GLN A 153 -17.92 6.34 -3.83
C GLN A 153 -18.24 5.43 -5.01
N LYS A 154 -17.86 5.86 -6.22
CA LYS A 154 -17.92 4.98 -7.40
C LYS A 154 -16.79 3.95 -7.31
N PRO A 155 -17.08 2.65 -7.43
CA PRO A 155 -16.04 1.63 -7.48
C PRO A 155 -15.20 1.82 -8.75
N PRO A 156 -13.88 1.57 -8.71
CA PRO A 156 -13.07 1.45 -9.92
C PRO A 156 -13.60 0.35 -10.83
N ASP A 157 -13.54 0.53 -12.16
CA ASP A 157 -14.10 -0.42 -13.13
C ASP A 157 -13.56 -1.85 -12.97
N TRP A 158 -12.27 -2.00 -12.64
CA TRP A 158 -11.68 -3.32 -12.42
C TRP A 158 -12.36 -4.09 -11.29
N LEU A 159 -12.93 -3.39 -10.30
CA LEU A 159 -13.56 -3.99 -9.13
C LEU A 159 -14.87 -4.72 -9.49
N LEU A 160 -15.50 -4.36 -10.60
CA LEU A 160 -16.73 -4.99 -11.09
C LEU A 160 -16.53 -6.49 -11.43
N ASN A 161 -15.28 -6.89 -11.69
CA ASN A 161 -14.92 -8.29 -11.94
C ASN A 161 -14.67 -9.10 -10.65
N TYR A 162 -14.69 -8.46 -9.47
CA TYR A 162 -14.43 -9.10 -8.16
C TYR A 162 -15.59 -8.86 -7.20
N PRO A 163 -16.68 -9.63 -7.30
CA PRO A 163 -17.88 -9.41 -6.48
C PRO A 163 -17.61 -9.34 -4.97
N GLN A 164 -16.65 -10.12 -4.46
CA GLN A 164 -16.26 -10.08 -3.04
C GLN A 164 -15.57 -8.75 -2.67
N LYS A 165 -14.57 -8.32 -3.45
CA LYS A 165 -13.88 -7.06 -3.21
C LYS A 165 -14.78 -5.85 -3.46
N LEU A 166 -15.73 -5.96 -4.41
CA LEU A 166 -16.78 -4.96 -4.63
C LEU A 166 -17.66 -4.80 -3.40
N LYS A 167 -18.12 -5.92 -2.82
CA LYS A 167 -18.90 -5.88 -1.56
C LYS A 167 -18.11 -5.25 -0.42
N SER A 168 -16.82 -5.57 -0.28
CA SER A 168 -15.94 -4.94 0.69
C SER A 168 -15.82 -3.43 0.46
N PHE A 169 -15.68 -2.99 -0.80
CA PHE A 169 -15.64 -1.58 -1.14
C PHE A 169 -16.96 -0.85 -0.89
N GLU A 170 -18.10 -1.43 -1.26
CA GLU A 170 -19.41 -0.83 -0.99
C GLU A 170 -19.66 -0.66 0.51
N MET A 171 -19.20 -1.61 1.32
CA MET A 171 -19.37 -1.60 2.77
C MET A 171 -18.38 -0.65 3.47
N TYR A 172 -17.11 -0.71 3.09
CA TYR A 172 -16.01 -0.09 3.83
C TYR A 172 -15.25 0.99 3.06
N GLY A 173 -15.50 1.18 1.77
CA GLY A 173 -14.82 2.14 0.90
C GLY A 173 -13.43 1.71 0.45
N SER A 174 -13.04 0.46 0.70
CA SER A 174 -11.75 -0.13 0.29
C SER A 174 -11.94 -1.60 -0.10
N PRO A 175 -11.30 -2.08 -1.18
CA PRO A 175 -11.50 -3.44 -1.68
C PRO A 175 -10.68 -4.52 -0.94
N ASN A 176 -9.56 -4.14 -0.32
CA ASN A 176 -8.59 -5.08 0.27
C ASN A 176 -8.61 -5.00 1.81
N VAL A 177 -9.75 -5.35 2.41
CA VAL A 177 -9.98 -5.27 3.86
C VAL A 177 -10.40 -6.63 4.42
N PHE A 178 -10.21 -6.85 5.73
CA PHE A 178 -10.58 -8.09 6.40
C PHE A 178 -9.99 -9.33 5.72
N GLY A 179 -10.85 -10.22 5.23
CA GLY A 179 -10.47 -11.45 4.53
C GLY A 179 -9.53 -11.20 3.36
N ASP A 180 -9.71 -10.07 2.66
CA ASP A 180 -8.99 -9.67 1.45
C ASP A 180 -7.77 -8.79 1.73
N PHE A 181 -7.37 -8.62 3.00
CA PHE A 181 -6.16 -7.87 3.33
C PHE A 181 -4.90 -8.60 2.83
N GLU A 182 -4.21 -7.93 1.91
CA GLU A 182 -2.99 -8.41 1.25
C GLU A 182 -1.85 -7.42 1.55
N PRO A 183 -1.07 -7.60 2.63
CA PRO A 183 -0.05 -6.64 3.02
C PRO A 183 1.13 -6.65 2.05
N HIS A 184 1.47 -5.48 1.53
CA HIS A 184 2.57 -5.30 0.59
C HIS A 184 3.11 -3.87 0.60
N ILE A 185 4.29 -3.67 0.02
CA ILE A 185 4.84 -2.37 -0.35
C ILE A 185 4.78 -2.25 -1.86
N THR A 186 4.12 -1.21 -2.36
CA THR A 186 4.10 -0.95 -3.80
C THR A 186 5.38 -0.25 -4.24
N LEU A 187 6.12 -0.88 -5.17
CA LEU A 187 7.30 -0.30 -5.79
C LEU A 187 6.93 0.41 -7.09
N LEU A 188 6.09 -0.23 -7.90
CA LEU A 188 5.64 0.26 -9.20
C LEU A 188 4.14 0.00 -9.39
N ALA A 189 3.46 0.92 -10.09
CA ALA A 189 2.10 0.73 -10.57
C ALA A 189 2.09 0.77 -12.11
N ASN A 190 1.44 -0.22 -12.74
CA ASN A 190 1.21 -0.28 -14.18
C ASN A 190 2.47 0.06 -15.04
N SER A 191 3.59 -0.61 -14.76
CA SER A 191 4.85 -0.36 -15.45
C SER A 191 4.92 -0.95 -16.85
N GLU A 192 5.91 -0.51 -17.63
CA GLU A 192 6.19 -1.05 -18.95
C GLU A 192 6.56 -2.54 -18.82
N GLU A 193 5.72 -3.38 -19.43
CA GLU A 193 5.74 -4.82 -19.20
C GLU A 193 7.10 -5.45 -19.54
N LYS A 194 7.67 -5.11 -20.70
CA LYS A 194 8.88 -5.77 -21.19
C LYS A 194 10.08 -5.46 -20.31
N LYS A 195 10.24 -4.21 -19.89
CA LYS A 195 11.24 -3.80 -18.89
C LYS A 195 11.06 -4.58 -17.59
N LEU A 196 9.84 -4.66 -17.06
CA LEU A 196 9.60 -5.35 -15.80
C LEU A 196 9.86 -6.86 -15.91
N VAL A 197 9.48 -7.52 -17.02
CA VAL A 197 9.84 -8.94 -17.27
C VAL A 197 11.35 -9.13 -17.25
N ARG A 198 12.11 -8.34 -18.02
CA ARG A 198 13.57 -8.46 -18.07
C ARG A 198 14.22 -8.26 -16.72
N PHE A 199 13.74 -7.28 -15.94
CA PHE A 199 14.20 -7.09 -14.56
C PHE A 199 13.96 -8.35 -13.72
N ILE A 200 12.76 -8.91 -13.76
CA ILE A 200 12.35 -10.09 -12.98
C ILE A 200 13.18 -11.32 -13.38
N GLU A 201 13.44 -11.53 -14.67
CA GLU A 201 14.31 -12.60 -15.17
C GLU A 201 15.76 -12.44 -14.70
N PHE A 202 16.29 -11.22 -14.80
CA PHE A 202 17.62 -10.89 -14.28
C PHE A 202 17.69 -11.09 -12.76
N TYR A 203 16.67 -10.66 -12.02
CA TYR A 203 16.66 -10.70 -10.57
C TYR A 203 16.50 -12.15 -10.08
N SER A 204 15.64 -12.96 -10.72
CA SER A 204 15.42 -14.38 -10.40
C SER A 204 16.64 -15.26 -10.64
N SER A 205 17.39 -14.98 -11.71
CA SER A 205 18.62 -15.73 -12.04
C SER A 205 19.76 -15.44 -11.07
N ASN A 206 19.72 -14.29 -10.39
CA ASN A 206 20.74 -13.88 -9.42
C ASN A 206 20.29 -13.98 -7.95
N GLN A 207 18.98 -14.05 -7.68
CA GLN A 207 18.36 -14.14 -6.36
C GLN A 207 17.06 -14.97 -6.42
N ARG A 208 16.92 -16.02 -5.60
CA ARG A 208 15.79 -16.98 -5.65
C ARG A 208 14.53 -16.46 -4.93
N LEU A 209 13.74 -15.52 -5.50
CA LEU A 209 12.71 -14.80 -4.71
C LEU A 209 11.44 -14.33 -5.45
N ILE A 210 10.99 -14.99 -6.52
CA ILE A 210 9.85 -14.50 -7.30
C ILE A 210 8.66 -15.46 -7.26
N GLY A 211 7.51 -14.94 -6.82
CA GLY A 211 6.20 -15.57 -6.95
C GLY A 211 5.38 -14.96 -8.11
N ILE A 212 4.42 -15.73 -8.63
CA ILE A 212 3.46 -15.29 -9.67
C ILE A 212 2.09 -15.16 -8.99
N ALA A 213 1.35 -14.08 -9.26
CA ALA A 213 -0.07 -13.98 -8.92
C ALA A 213 -0.92 -14.06 -10.18
N ASP A 214 -2.20 -14.24 -9.94
CA ASP A 214 -3.22 -14.09 -10.96
C ASP A 214 -3.27 -12.66 -11.54
N HIS A 215 -4.24 -12.44 -12.43
CA HIS A 215 -4.39 -11.18 -13.14
C HIS A 215 -4.76 -9.96 -12.28
N ASN A 216 -4.92 -10.17 -10.97
CA ASN A 216 -5.56 -9.26 -10.03
C ASN A 216 -4.67 -8.97 -8.83
N GLY A 217 -3.49 -9.59 -8.80
CA GLY A 217 -2.54 -9.50 -7.70
C GLY A 217 -2.86 -10.44 -6.54
N GLN A 218 -3.84 -11.33 -6.67
CA GLN A 218 -4.08 -12.38 -5.69
C GLN A 218 -3.10 -13.52 -5.89
N MET A 219 -2.40 -13.90 -4.82
CA MET A 219 -1.50 -15.03 -4.83
C MET A 219 -2.29 -16.29 -5.24
N GLU A 220 -1.97 -16.87 -6.39
CA GLU A 220 -2.34 -18.26 -6.64
C GLU A 220 -1.61 -19.09 -5.56
N THR A 221 -2.35 -19.88 -4.78
CA THR A 221 -1.80 -20.73 -3.72
C THR A 221 -0.72 -21.63 -4.31
N SER A 222 0.52 -21.20 -4.22
CA SER A 222 1.68 -22.00 -4.58
C SER A 222 2.36 -22.39 -3.28
N GLU A 223 2.45 -23.70 -3.06
CA GLU A 223 3.07 -24.39 -1.93
C GLU A 223 4.60 -24.18 -1.87
N ARG A 224 5.10 -22.96 -2.07
CA ARG A 224 6.53 -22.68 -2.02
C ARG A 224 6.80 -21.45 -1.18
N GLU A 225 6.99 -21.71 0.10
CA GLU A 225 7.74 -20.86 1.00
C GLU A 225 9.18 -20.75 0.49
N TYR A 226 9.64 -19.53 0.20
CA TYR A 226 11.02 -19.27 -0.17
C TYR A 226 11.73 -18.60 1.00
N PHE A 227 12.47 -19.40 1.76
CA PHE A 227 13.27 -18.96 2.89
C PHE A 227 14.57 -18.32 2.43
N PHE A 228 14.99 -17.28 3.16
CA PHE A 228 16.37 -16.83 3.17
C PHE A 228 17.16 -17.58 4.23
N THR A 229 18.36 -18.05 3.87
CA THR A 229 19.51 -18.25 4.76
C THR A 229 20.79 -18.23 3.89
N PRO A 230 21.97 -17.93 4.45
CA PRO A 230 22.34 -17.86 5.87
C PRO A 230 22.15 -16.51 6.55
#